data_AF-A0A4S4LYH6-F1
#
_entry.id   AF-A0A4S4LYH6-F1
#
_cell.length_a   1.000
_cell.length_b   1.000
_cell.length_c   1.000
_cell.angle_alpha   90.00
_cell.angle_beta   90.00
_cell.angle_gamma   90.00
#
_symmetry.space_group_name_H-M   'P 1'
#
loop_
_entity.id
_entity.type
_entity.pdbx_description
1 polymer ?
#
loop_
_entity_poly.entity_id
_entity_poly.type
_entity_poly.pdbx_seq_one_letter_code
_entity_poly.pdbx_strand_id
1 'polypeptide(L)'
;MSIPGLKQITKAFVRRTFFAQSVQFVGGDTAHECVPLLESLCAKNKGTLFAYSVEVDEAEATSGGSKKSVLIYKQIVQEMIGSIDVAADFKDQRASRSSFTAGRRTWVAVKLSALLPDAQSLANLSVYLTKVHLAQSAITFPRYPRASDLDCLTSDQIKGETPLTEQDIYDIKDLHLDLVKICSHAQENLEYLEQSLKDAKAGNYALEVKLVHGTYHLHEMIAHETATFGHNNTSLSISPDPHPPIWPTKPETNMC
;
A
#
# COMPACT_ATOMS: atom_id res chain seq x y z
N MET A 1 -21.93 10.16 23.01
CA MET A 1 -21.39 10.89 24.17
C MET A 1 -19.90 10.55 24.29
N SER A 2 -19.01 11.54 24.34
CA SER A 2 -17.57 11.30 24.55
C SER A 2 -17.23 11.46 26.03
N ILE A 3 -16.65 10.43 26.65
CA ILE A 3 -16.23 10.49 28.06
C ILE A 3 -14.89 11.24 28.13
N PRO A 4 -14.80 12.38 28.82
CA PRO A 4 -13.56 13.13 28.95
C PRO A 4 -12.46 12.26 29.56
N GLY A 5 -11.24 12.32 29.02
CA GLY A 5 -10.08 11.58 29.53
C GLY A 5 -9.94 10.13 29.05
N LEU A 6 -11.03 9.45 28.68
CA LEU A 6 -10.97 8.06 28.20
C LEU A 6 -10.07 7.92 26.96
N LYS A 7 -10.20 8.84 25.99
CA LYS A 7 -9.37 8.88 24.78
C LYS A 7 -7.86 8.97 25.10
N GLN A 8 -7.49 9.76 26.12
CA GLN A 8 -6.09 9.95 26.49
C GLN A 8 -5.54 8.70 27.17
N ILE A 9 -6.31 8.09 28.06
CA ILE A 9 -5.95 6.84 28.75
C ILE A 9 -5.83 5.69 27.74
N THR A 10 -6.82 5.54 26.84
CA THR A 10 -6.77 4.53 25.78
C THR A 10 -5.56 4.75 24.87
N LYS A 11 -5.28 5.99 24.46
CA LYS A 11 -4.10 6.30 23.64
C LYS A 11 -2.80 5.98 24.38
N ALA A 12 -2.69 6.31 25.67
CA ALA A 12 -1.51 6.02 26.47
C ALA A 12 -1.30 4.51 26.65
N PHE A 13 -2.37 3.76 26.91
CA PHE A 13 -2.33 2.31 27.01
C PHE A 13 -1.91 1.67 25.67
N VAL A 14 -2.54 2.07 24.56
CA VAL A 14 -2.20 1.56 23.23
C VAL A 14 -0.74 1.85 22.89
N ARG A 15 -0.27 3.11 23.05
CA ARG A 15 1.14 3.46 22.83
C ARG A 15 2.08 2.67 23.73
N ARG A 16 1.73 2.49 25.00
CA ARG A 16 2.60 1.76 25.94
C ARG A 16 2.71 0.28 25.57
N THR A 17 1.59 -0.36 25.30
CA THR A 17 1.51 -1.82 25.15
C THR A 17 1.95 -2.28 23.76
N PHE A 18 1.61 -1.53 22.70
CA PHE A 18 1.88 -1.93 21.32
C PHE A 18 3.08 -1.23 20.67
N PHE A 19 3.54 -0.08 21.19
CA PHE A 19 4.61 0.71 20.58
C PHE A 19 5.87 0.80 21.46
N ALA A 20 5.72 1.08 22.76
CA ALA A 20 6.87 1.42 23.61
C ALA A 20 7.47 0.22 24.38
N GLN A 21 6.64 -0.72 24.83
CA GLN A 21 7.08 -1.81 25.71
C GLN A 21 7.18 -3.15 24.97
N SER A 22 6.41 -3.29 23.89
CA SER A 22 6.49 -4.40 22.95
C SER A 22 7.01 -3.83 21.64
N VAL A 23 8.30 -4.01 21.34
CA VAL A 23 8.85 -3.76 19.99
C VAL A 23 8.35 -4.82 18.99
N GLN A 24 7.05 -5.12 19.04
CA GLN A 24 6.39 -6.17 18.29
C GLN A 24 5.72 -5.61 17.04
N PHE A 25 5.31 -4.34 17.03
CA PHE A 25 4.47 -3.80 15.95
C PHE A 25 5.00 -2.51 15.31
N VAL A 26 5.71 -1.64 16.05
CA VAL A 26 6.24 -0.38 15.50
C VAL A 26 7.68 -0.13 15.96
N GLY A 27 8.56 0.23 15.03
CA GLY A 27 9.98 0.43 15.29
C GLY A 27 10.37 1.83 15.78
N GLY A 28 9.52 2.84 15.53
CA GLY A 28 9.73 4.24 15.88
C GLY A 28 8.65 5.13 15.26
N ASP A 29 8.53 6.37 15.71
CA ASP A 29 7.65 7.37 15.09
C ASP A 29 8.27 7.92 13.79
N THR A 30 9.60 7.78 13.61
CA THR A 30 10.34 8.15 12.40
C THR A 30 11.19 6.99 11.86
N ALA A 31 11.63 7.08 10.60
CA ALA A 31 12.52 6.09 10.00
C ALA A 31 13.86 5.97 10.76
N HIS A 32 14.41 7.10 11.22
CA HIS A 32 15.66 7.15 11.99
C HIS A 32 15.53 6.45 13.35
N GLU A 33 14.41 6.62 14.04
CA GLU A 33 14.15 5.95 15.32
C GLU A 33 14.08 4.43 15.20
N CYS A 34 13.80 3.90 14.01
CA CYS A 34 13.81 2.46 13.77
C CYS A 34 15.23 1.87 13.67
N VAL A 35 16.27 2.67 13.44
CA VAL A 35 17.63 2.18 13.13
C VAL A 35 18.18 1.26 14.24
N PRO A 36 18.10 1.59 15.55
CA PRO A 36 18.57 0.68 16.60
C PRO A 36 17.85 -0.68 16.60
N LEU A 37 16.55 -0.69 16.26
CA LEU A 37 15.79 -1.93 16.12
C LEU A 37 16.30 -2.74 14.92
N LEU A 38 16.51 -2.09 13.77
CA LEU A 38 17.08 -2.71 12.58
C LEU A 38 18.44 -3.36 12.88
N GLU A 39 19.30 -2.68 13.62
CA GLU A 39 20.59 -3.23 14.06
C GLU A 39 20.41 -4.53 14.85
N SER A 40 19.50 -4.54 15.81
CA SER A 40 19.23 -5.72 16.65
C SER A 40 18.65 -6.90 15.86
N LEU A 41 17.78 -6.62 14.89
CA LEU A 41 17.16 -7.63 14.03
C LEU A 41 18.18 -8.18 13.03
N CYS A 42 19.00 -7.31 12.45
CA CYS A 42 20.08 -7.69 11.56
C CYS A 42 21.16 -8.51 12.28
N ALA A 43 21.50 -8.18 13.53
CA ALA A 43 22.41 -8.98 14.36
C ALA A 43 21.87 -10.40 14.61
N LYS A 44 20.55 -10.58 14.53
CA LYS A 44 19.85 -11.87 14.62
C LYS A 44 19.56 -12.49 13.25
N ASN A 45 20.19 -12.00 12.18
CA ASN A 45 19.99 -12.45 10.80
C ASN A 45 18.54 -12.37 10.29
N LYS A 46 17.76 -11.40 10.76
CA LYS A 46 16.39 -11.15 10.28
C LYS A 46 16.40 -10.05 9.22
N GLY A 47 15.67 -10.28 8.12
CA GLY A 47 15.37 -9.24 7.13
C GLY A 47 14.34 -8.26 7.66
N THR A 48 14.39 -7.02 7.18
CA THR A 48 13.58 -5.91 7.69
C THR A 48 12.97 -5.09 6.57
N LEU A 49 11.70 -4.74 6.74
CA LEU A 49 10.90 -3.92 5.83
C LEU A 49 10.45 -2.67 6.59
N PHE A 50 10.75 -1.49 6.08
CA PHE A 50 10.12 -0.25 6.50
C PHE A 50 8.69 -0.23 5.98
N ALA A 51 7.73 -0.36 6.89
CA ALA A 51 6.33 -0.13 6.58
C ALA A 51 5.94 1.22 7.16
N TYR A 52 5.76 2.22 6.30
CA TYR A 52 5.23 3.51 6.72
C TYR A 52 3.72 3.38 6.89
N SER A 53 3.31 3.16 8.15
CA SER A 53 1.93 2.85 8.52
C SER A 53 1.12 4.13 8.69
N VAL A 54 0.77 4.78 7.58
CA VAL A 54 -0.23 5.85 7.55
C VAL A 54 -1.45 5.38 6.77
N GLU A 55 -2.62 5.54 7.39
CA GLU A 55 -3.91 5.33 6.77
C GLU A 55 -4.67 6.66 6.86
N VAL A 56 -5.33 7.04 5.77
CA VAL A 56 -6.22 8.20 5.76
C VAL A 56 -7.50 7.79 6.49
N ASP A 57 -7.99 8.66 7.37
CA ASP A 57 -9.30 8.48 8.00
C ASP A 57 -10.39 8.39 6.91
N GLU A 58 -11.19 7.32 6.90
CA GLU A 58 -12.19 7.05 5.86
C GLU A 58 -13.17 8.22 5.66
N ALA A 59 -13.48 8.98 6.72
CA ALA A 59 -14.36 10.15 6.66
C ALA A 59 -13.64 11.43 6.18
N GLU A 60 -12.33 11.55 6.42
CA GLU A 60 -11.50 12.66 5.88
C GLU A 60 -11.06 12.37 4.43
N ALA A 61 -11.00 11.09 4.02
CA ALA A 61 -10.68 10.64 2.67
C ALA A 61 -11.81 10.91 1.67
N THR A 62 -13.06 10.71 2.08
CA THR A 62 -14.26 10.83 1.22
C THR A 62 -14.84 12.25 1.14
N SER A 63 -14.29 13.20 1.91
CA SER A 63 -14.74 14.59 1.92
C SER A 63 -13.85 15.47 1.04
N GLY A 64 -14.08 15.39 -0.28
CA GLY A 64 -13.66 16.34 -1.33
C GLY A 64 -12.41 17.19 -1.03
N GLY A 65 -11.27 16.76 -1.57
CA GLY A 65 -9.97 17.45 -1.69
C GLY A 65 -9.84 18.83 -1.01
N SER A 66 -9.69 18.85 0.32
CA SER A 66 -9.29 20.08 1.00
C SER A 66 -7.80 20.36 0.74
N LYS A 67 -7.39 21.63 0.68
CA LYS A 67 -5.96 21.99 0.56
C LYS A 67 -5.07 21.34 1.62
N LYS A 68 -5.66 20.97 2.77
CA LYS A 68 -5.00 20.28 3.87
C LYS A 68 -4.71 18.81 3.54
N SER A 69 -5.64 18.08 2.89
CA SER A 69 -5.38 16.70 2.47
C SER A 69 -4.31 16.64 1.40
N VAL A 70 -4.27 17.63 0.49
CA VAL A 70 -3.22 17.75 -0.54
C VAL A 70 -1.82 17.85 0.07
N LEU A 71 -1.68 18.63 1.14
CA LEU A 71 -0.40 18.77 1.83
C LEU A 71 0.00 17.47 2.58
N ILE A 72 -0.97 16.72 3.10
CA ILE A 72 -0.69 15.50 3.87
C ILE A 72 -0.16 14.39 2.98
N TYR A 73 -0.84 14.03 1.88
CA TYR A 73 -0.38 12.92 1.04
C TYR A 73 0.99 13.22 0.39
N LYS A 74 1.25 14.47 0.01
CA LYS A 74 2.57 14.88 -0.48
C LYS A 74 3.65 14.83 0.60
N GLN A 75 3.31 15.12 1.85
CA GLN A 75 4.22 14.91 2.98
C GLN A 75 4.54 13.42 3.13
N ILE A 76 3.54 12.53 3.02
CA ILE A 76 3.74 11.07 3.05
C ILE A 76 4.70 10.61 1.95
N VAL A 77 4.58 11.16 0.73
CA VAL A 77 5.54 10.89 -0.37
C VAL A 77 6.97 11.30 0.04
N GLN A 78 7.15 12.46 0.67
CA GLN A 78 8.47 12.90 1.13
C GLN A 78 9.02 12.03 2.26
N GLU A 79 8.18 11.60 3.21
CA GLU A 79 8.57 10.67 4.27
C GLU A 79 8.95 9.28 3.70
N MET A 80 8.26 8.82 2.65
CA MET A 80 8.65 7.59 1.93
C MET A 80 10.02 7.72 1.27
N ILE A 81 10.31 8.85 0.64
CA ILE A 81 11.63 9.13 0.06
C ILE A 81 12.70 9.17 1.16
N GLY A 82 12.45 9.90 2.27
CA GLY A 82 13.40 9.95 3.39
C GLY A 82 13.62 8.60 4.06
N SER A 83 12.63 7.72 4.09
CA SER A 83 12.81 6.35 4.60
C SER A 83 13.61 5.45 3.64
N ILE A 84 13.60 5.73 2.33
CA ILE A 84 14.55 5.11 1.38
C ILE A 84 15.98 5.55 1.70
N ASP A 85 16.21 6.84 1.96
CA ASP A 85 17.54 7.36 2.30
C ASP A 85 18.07 6.72 3.58
N VAL A 86 17.27 6.67 4.64
CA VAL A 86 17.64 6.00 5.89
C VAL A 86 17.95 4.52 5.66
N ALA A 87 17.17 3.85 4.81
CA ALA A 87 17.39 2.46 4.48
C ALA A 87 18.67 2.23 3.66
N ALA A 88 19.06 3.19 2.82
CA ALA A 88 20.30 3.19 2.05
C ALA A 88 21.50 3.46 2.97
N ASP A 89 21.50 4.55 3.74
CA ASP A 89 22.55 4.91 4.69
C ASP A 89 22.86 3.78 5.69
N PHE A 90 21.81 3.12 6.19
CA PHE A 90 21.97 1.97 7.09
C PHE A 90 22.75 0.81 6.43
N LYS A 91 22.56 0.59 5.13
CA LYS A 91 23.30 -0.44 4.37
C LYS A 91 24.74 -0.01 4.12
N ASP A 92 24.96 1.24 3.73
CA ASP A 92 26.28 1.80 3.41
C ASP A 92 27.24 1.66 4.61
N GLN A 93 26.75 2.05 5.80
CA GLN A 93 27.47 1.89 7.06
C GLN A 93 27.87 0.44 7.35
N ARG A 94 27.08 -0.53 6.85
CA ARG A 94 27.33 -1.96 7.05
C ARG A 94 28.28 -2.55 6.01
N ALA A 95 28.17 -2.11 4.76
CA ALA A 95 29.07 -2.49 3.67
C ALA A 95 30.52 -2.09 3.99
N SER A 96 30.72 -0.91 4.59
CA SER A 96 32.04 -0.44 5.06
C SER A 96 32.62 -1.27 6.22
N ARG A 97 31.79 -1.97 6.99
CA ARG A 97 32.19 -2.69 8.23
C ARG A 97 32.43 -4.19 8.07
N SER A 98 32.05 -4.82 6.96
CA SER A 98 32.20 -6.26 6.78
C SER A 98 32.69 -6.66 5.39
N SER A 99 33.81 -7.38 5.32
CA SER A 99 34.32 -8.06 4.11
C SER A 99 33.48 -9.31 3.70
N PHE A 100 32.30 -9.51 4.29
CA PHE A 100 31.38 -10.61 3.93
C PHE A 100 30.27 -10.10 3.02
N THR A 101 30.12 -10.84 1.93
CA THR A 101 29.26 -10.64 0.75
C THR A 101 27.76 -10.69 1.03
N ALA A 102 27.04 -9.83 0.30
CA ALA A 102 25.77 -10.07 -0.38
C ALA A 102 24.51 -10.43 0.46
N GLY A 103 23.50 -9.56 0.38
CA GLY A 103 22.11 -10.03 0.31
C GLY A 103 21.10 -9.49 1.32
N ARG A 104 21.44 -8.59 2.24
CA ARG A 104 20.44 -8.03 3.17
C ARG A 104 19.87 -6.72 2.65
N ARG A 105 18.77 -6.86 1.92
CA ARG A 105 18.00 -5.74 1.40
C ARG A 105 17.01 -5.27 2.47
N THR A 106 17.18 -4.04 2.94
CA THR A 106 16.11 -3.25 3.54
C THR A 106 15.16 -2.83 2.44
N TRP A 107 13.87 -3.00 2.70
CA TRP A 107 12.77 -2.73 1.78
C TRP A 107 11.91 -1.59 2.31
N VAL A 108 11.21 -0.88 1.43
CA VAL A 108 10.20 0.12 1.81
C VAL A 108 8.85 -0.30 1.22
N ALA A 109 7.83 -0.44 2.06
CA ALA A 109 6.47 -0.73 1.63
C ALA A 109 5.70 0.56 1.37
N VAL A 110 4.99 0.58 0.25
CA VAL A 110 4.15 1.70 -0.18
C VAL A 110 2.68 1.31 -0.07
N LYS A 111 1.86 2.17 0.53
CA LYS A 111 0.40 2.02 0.58
C LYS A 111 -0.24 3.06 -0.33
N LEU A 112 -0.81 2.61 -1.45
CA LEU A 112 -1.33 3.50 -2.50
C LEU A 112 -2.39 4.47 -1.99
N SER A 113 -3.31 4.01 -1.13
CA SER A 113 -4.39 4.83 -0.59
C SER A 113 -3.92 6.00 0.30
N ALA A 114 -2.66 5.98 0.75
CA ALA A 114 -2.06 7.07 1.53
C ALA A 114 -1.33 8.11 0.64
N LEU A 115 -1.19 7.84 -0.66
CA LEU A 115 -0.44 8.66 -1.61
C LEU A 115 -1.33 9.49 -2.54
N LEU A 116 -2.63 9.57 -2.27
CA LEU A 116 -3.56 10.39 -3.01
C LEU A 116 -4.55 11.07 -2.04
N PRO A 117 -5.18 12.19 -2.44
CA PRO A 117 -6.04 12.95 -1.54
C PRO A 117 -7.37 12.24 -1.24
N ASP A 118 -7.91 11.46 -2.19
CA ASP A 118 -9.14 10.69 -2.04
C ASP A 118 -8.97 9.25 -2.54
N ALA A 119 -9.01 8.28 -1.63
CA ALA A 119 -8.91 6.86 -1.94
C ALA A 119 -10.10 6.34 -2.76
N GLN A 120 -11.23 7.04 -2.77
CA GLN A 120 -12.38 6.71 -3.60
C GLN A 120 -12.03 6.76 -5.09
N SER A 121 -11.06 7.57 -5.50
CA SER A 121 -10.54 7.58 -6.88
C SER A 121 -10.03 6.20 -7.31
N LEU A 122 -9.36 5.45 -6.41
CA LEU A 122 -8.91 4.08 -6.70
C LEU A 122 -10.08 3.10 -6.79
N ALA A 123 -11.10 3.26 -5.93
CA ALA A 123 -12.30 2.45 -5.99
C ALA A 123 -13.09 2.70 -7.30
N ASN A 124 -13.25 3.97 -7.69
CA ASN A 124 -13.89 4.37 -8.95
C ASN A 124 -13.11 3.84 -10.16
N LEU A 125 -11.78 3.88 -10.14
CA LEU A 125 -10.93 3.25 -11.15
C LEU A 125 -11.17 1.74 -11.21
N SER A 126 -11.22 1.06 -10.06
CA SER A 126 -11.49 -0.38 -10.03
C SER A 126 -12.86 -0.73 -10.60
N VAL A 127 -13.91 0.05 -10.28
CA VAL A 127 -15.25 -0.14 -10.84
C VAL A 127 -15.24 0.09 -12.35
N TYR A 128 -14.56 1.13 -12.82
CA TYR A 128 -14.40 1.41 -14.24
C TYR A 128 -13.73 0.23 -14.97
N LEU A 129 -12.61 -0.27 -14.45
CA LEU A 129 -11.89 -1.42 -15.03
C LEU A 129 -12.76 -2.67 -15.07
N THR A 130 -13.52 -2.95 -14.00
CA THR A 130 -14.45 -4.09 -13.98
C THR A 130 -15.52 -3.96 -15.07
N LYS A 131 -16.11 -2.77 -15.26
CA LYS A 131 -17.11 -2.51 -16.31
C LYS A 131 -16.51 -2.65 -17.72
N VAL A 132 -15.36 -2.05 -17.98
CA VAL A 132 -14.67 -2.13 -19.28
C VAL A 132 -14.30 -3.58 -19.62
N HIS A 133 -13.83 -4.35 -18.64
CA HIS A 133 -13.47 -5.75 -18.84
C HIS A 133 -14.68 -6.68 -18.98
N LEU A 134 -15.79 -6.42 -18.27
CA LEU A 134 -17.04 -7.18 -18.43
C LEU A 134 -17.55 -7.11 -19.86
N ALA A 135 -17.38 -5.97 -20.54
CA ALA A 135 -17.73 -5.83 -21.94
C ALA A 135 -16.81 -6.64 -22.89
N GLN A 136 -15.67 -7.15 -22.41
CA GLN A 136 -14.62 -7.75 -23.25
C GLN A 136 -14.38 -9.25 -23.02
N SER A 137 -14.66 -9.83 -21.84
CA SER A 137 -14.54 -11.28 -21.64
C SER A 137 -15.30 -11.85 -20.43
N ALA A 138 -15.58 -13.16 -20.47
CA ALA A 138 -16.29 -13.93 -19.44
C ALA A 138 -15.38 -14.51 -18.34
N ILE A 139 -14.24 -13.88 -18.02
CA ILE A 139 -13.34 -14.37 -16.95
C ILE A 139 -13.92 -13.99 -15.59
N THR A 140 -13.91 -14.91 -14.63
CA THR A 140 -14.37 -14.71 -13.24
C THR A 140 -13.49 -13.72 -12.48
N PHE A 141 -14.05 -13.01 -11.50
CA PHE A 141 -13.32 -12.09 -10.63
C PHE A 141 -12.45 -12.86 -9.60
N PRO A 142 -11.28 -12.35 -9.15
CA PRO A 142 -10.55 -11.16 -9.63
C PRO A 142 -9.73 -11.45 -10.89
N ARG A 143 -9.83 -10.56 -11.88
CA ARG A 143 -9.14 -10.69 -13.19
C ARG A 143 -7.67 -10.25 -13.12
N TYR A 144 -6.91 -10.52 -14.18
CA TYR A 144 -5.51 -10.06 -14.34
C TYR A 144 -5.42 -8.63 -14.92
N PRO A 145 -4.48 -7.79 -14.46
CA PRO A 145 -4.28 -6.43 -14.96
C PRO A 145 -3.63 -6.42 -16.36
N ARG A 146 -4.16 -5.63 -17.31
CA ARG A 146 -3.63 -5.51 -18.68
C ARG A 146 -2.80 -4.24 -18.85
N ALA A 147 -1.87 -4.26 -19.81
CA ALA A 147 -1.06 -3.08 -20.15
C ALA A 147 -1.92 -1.86 -20.57
N SER A 148 -3.12 -2.09 -21.10
CA SER A 148 -4.07 -1.06 -21.54
C SER A 148 -4.98 -0.53 -20.42
N ASP A 149 -4.91 -1.06 -19.19
CA ASP A 149 -5.85 -0.69 -18.11
C ASP A 149 -5.74 0.78 -17.71
N LEU A 150 -4.56 1.38 -17.90
CA LEU A 150 -4.31 2.79 -17.58
C LEU A 150 -4.49 3.73 -18.78
N ASP A 151 -4.86 3.22 -19.97
CA ASP A 151 -5.10 4.05 -21.17
C ASP A 151 -6.27 5.03 -20.96
N CYS A 152 -7.18 4.74 -20.01
CA CYS A 152 -8.26 5.65 -19.62
C CYS A 152 -7.74 6.96 -19.00
N LEU A 153 -6.51 6.97 -18.48
CA LEU A 153 -5.89 8.17 -17.94
C LEU A 153 -5.37 9.06 -19.07
N THR A 154 -4.91 8.49 -20.19
CA THR A 154 -4.29 9.25 -21.28
C THR A 154 -5.25 9.58 -22.42
N SER A 155 -6.38 8.87 -22.52
CA SER A 155 -7.40 9.09 -23.55
C SER A 155 -8.33 10.25 -23.21
N ASP A 156 -8.46 11.21 -24.14
CA ASP A 156 -9.48 12.29 -24.08
C ASP A 156 -10.92 11.77 -24.25
N GLN A 157 -11.11 10.48 -24.55
CA GLN A 157 -12.41 9.86 -24.69
C GLN A 157 -12.64 8.81 -23.61
N ILE A 158 -13.19 9.25 -22.48
CA ILE A 158 -13.84 8.33 -21.55
C ILE A 158 -15.17 7.90 -22.20
N LYS A 159 -15.29 6.62 -22.57
CA LYS A 159 -16.49 6.10 -23.25
C LYS A 159 -17.55 5.64 -22.23
N GLY A 160 -18.77 6.16 -22.36
CA GLY A 160 -19.97 5.70 -21.63
C GLY A 160 -20.23 6.39 -20.28
N GLU A 161 -21.21 5.88 -19.51
CA GLU A 161 -21.44 6.29 -18.12
C GLU A 161 -20.30 5.79 -17.23
N THR A 162 -19.45 6.71 -16.78
CA THR A 162 -18.24 6.36 -16.03
C THR A 162 -18.33 6.74 -14.57
N PRO A 163 -17.86 5.88 -13.64
CA PRO A 163 -17.74 6.24 -12.24
C PRO A 163 -16.57 7.21 -11.99
N LEU A 164 -15.68 7.37 -12.97
CA LEU A 164 -14.51 8.25 -12.88
C LEU A 164 -14.90 9.71 -13.15
N THR A 165 -14.53 10.58 -12.21
CA THR A 165 -14.58 12.04 -12.39
C THR A 165 -13.30 12.58 -13.01
N GLU A 166 -13.31 13.83 -13.48
CA GLU A 166 -12.09 14.51 -13.94
C GLU A 166 -11.05 14.64 -12.81
N GLN A 167 -11.51 14.83 -11.57
CA GLN A 167 -10.65 14.90 -10.39
C GLN A 167 -10.00 13.54 -10.11
N ASP A 168 -10.75 12.44 -10.23
CA ASP A 168 -10.20 11.09 -10.03
C ASP A 168 -9.05 10.84 -11.01
N ILE A 169 -9.21 11.22 -12.27
CA ILE A 169 -8.18 11.06 -13.30
C ILE A 169 -6.95 11.91 -12.97
N TYR A 170 -7.14 13.13 -12.51
CA TYR A 170 -6.06 13.99 -12.06
C TYR A 170 -5.30 13.36 -10.87
N ASP A 171 -6.02 12.91 -9.85
CA ASP A 171 -5.44 12.32 -8.63
C ASP A 171 -4.69 11.02 -8.94
N ILE A 172 -5.22 10.17 -9.82
CA ILE A 172 -4.56 8.93 -10.24
C ILE A 172 -3.30 9.22 -11.07
N LYS A 173 -3.32 10.26 -11.93
CA LYS A 173 -2.14 10.70 -12.67
C LYS A 173 -1.06 11.24 -11.74
N ASP A 174 -1.44 12.06 -10.77
CA ASP A 174 -0.52 12.62 -9.78
C ASP A 174 0.10 11.51 -8.91
N LEU A 175 -0.72 10.54 -8.49
CA LEU A 175 -0.24 9.32 -7.82
C LEU A 175 0.78 8.55 -8.67
N HIS A 176 0.51 8.36 -9.97
CA HIS A 176 1.44 7.71 -10.87
C HIS A 176 2.78 8.46 -10.95
N LEU A 177 2.76 9.80 -11.04
CA LEU A 177 3.97 10.62 -11.03
C LEU A 177 4.74 10.50 -9.71
N ASP A 178 4.06 10.50 -8.57
CA ASP A 178 4.69 10.31 -7.26
C ASP A 178 5.32 8.92 -7.14
N LEU A 179 4.66 7.87 -7.63
CA LEU A 179 5.23 6.52 -7.67
C LEU A 179 6.47 6.46 -8.55
N VAL A 180 6.44 7.08 -9.74
CA VAL A 180 7.63 7.19 -10.61
C VAL A 180 8.76 7.92 -9.90
N LYS A 181 8.46 9.00 -9.17
CA LYS A 181 9.45 9.74 -8.37
C LYS A 181 10.06 8.87 -7.27
N ILE A 182 9.25 8.17 -6.49
CA ILE A 182 9.70 7.24 -5.44
C ILE A 182 10.59 6.14 -6.05
N CYS A 183 10.14 5.52 -7.15
CA CYS A 183 10.90 4.47 -7.82
C CYS A 183 12.22 4.98 -8.42
N SER A 184 12.22 6.16 -9.03
CA SER A 184 13.43 6.77 -9.60
C SER A 184 14.44 7.09 -8.50
N HIS A 185 13.98 7.66 -7.37
CA HIS A 185 14.83 7.91 -6.20
C HIS A 185 15.41 6.63 -5.61
N ALA A 186 14.59 5.57 -5.52
CA ALA A 186 15.05 4.25 -5.10
C ALA A 186 16.07 3.64 -6.07
N GLN A 187 15.96 3.94 -7.37
CA GLN A 187 16.93 3.52 -8.39
C GLN A 187 18.23 4.32 -8.28
N GLU A 188 18.19 5.65 -8.14
CA GLU A 188 19.34 6.56 -8.07
C GLU A 188 20.34 6.23 -6.95
N ASN A 189 19.91 5.52 -5.91
CA ASN A 189 20.78 4.88 -4.91
C ASN A 189 21.52 3.63 -5.47
N LEU A 190 22.09 3.78 -6.68
CA LEU A 190 22.23 2.79 -7.76
C LEU A 190 23.40 1.79 -7.62
N GLU A 191 24.36 2.02 -6.71
CA GLU A 191 25.50 1.10 -6.51
C GLU A 191 25.04 -0.32 -6.09
N TYR A 192 23.97 -0.40 -5.30
CA TYR A 192 23.37 -1.66 -4.88
C TYR A 192 22.44 -2.27 -5.93
N LEU A 193 21.89 -1.45 -6.82
CA LEU A 193 21.01 -1.89 -7.90
C LEU A 193 21.83 -2.60 -8.98
N GLU A 194 23.00 -2.08 -9.36
CA GLU A 194 23.89 -2.74 -10.31
C GLU A 194 24.38 -4.10 -9.80
N GLN A 195 24.78 -4.19 -8.52
CA GLN A 195 25.17 -5.46 -7.92
C GLN A 195 23.97 -6.40 -7.80
N SER A 196 22.81 -5.92 -7.38
CA SER A 196 21.57 -6.70 -7.32
C SER A 196 21.11 -7.21 -8.69
N LEU A 197 21.37 -6.44 -9.75
CA LEU A 197 21.03 -6.75 -11.13
C LEU A 197 22.08 -7.70 -11.76
N LYS A 198 23.35 -7.59 -11.39
CA LYS A 198 24.39 -8.61 -11.68
C LYS A 198 24.07 -9.93 -10.99
N ASP A 199 23.73 -9.90 -9.70
CA ASP A 199 23.35 -11.08 -8.92
C ASP A 199 22.05 -11.72 -9.46
N ALA A 200 21.07 -10.91 -9.84
CA ALA A 200 19.82 -11.40 -10.43
C ALA A 200 20.04 -12.02 -11.82
N LYS A 201 20.92 -11.44 -12.64
CA LYS A 201 21.32 -11.99 -13.94
C LYS A 201 22.17 -13.25 -13.82
N ALA A 202 23.03 -13.34 -12.81
CA ALA A 202 23.88 -14.51 -12.56
C ALA A 202 23.11 -15.68 -11.90
N GLY A 203 22.14 -15.36 -11.04
CA GLY A 203 21.34 -16.33 -10.28
C GLY A 203 19.98 -16.70 -10.90
N ASN A 204 19.52 -15.99 -11.93
CA ASN A 204 18.25 -16.20 -12.61
C ASN A 204 16.97 -16.00 -11.74
N TYR A 205 16.95 -15.00 -10.84
CA TYR A 205 15.77 -14.53 -10.06
C TYR A 205 16.09 -13.19 -9.31
N ALA A 206 15.19 -12.36 -8.74
CA ALA A 206 13.79 -12.49 -8.30
C ALA A 206 13.05 -11.12 -8.20
N LEU A 207 11.72 -11.15 -8.43
CA LEU A 207 10.74 -10.20 -7.89
C LEU A 207 10.26 -10.77 -6.54
N GLU A 208 10.34 -10.02 -5.43
CA GLU A 208 9.89 -10.51 -4.13
C GLU A 208 8.40 -10.20 -3.94
N VAL A 209 7.56 -11.23 -4.07
CA VAL A 209 6.11 -11.15 -3.88
C VAL A 209 5.79 -11.64 -2.48
N LYS A 210 5.25 -10.75 -1.65
CA LYS A 210 4.73 -11.12 -0.33
C LYS A 210 3.31 -11.65 -0.49
N LEU A 211 3.16 -12.97 -0.45
CA LEU A 211 1.85 -13.59 -0.37
C LEU A 211 1.29 -13.42 1.06
N VAL A 212 0.04 -12.97 1.16
CA VAL A 212 -0.69 -12.79 2.41
C VAL A 212 -2.10 -13.35 2.26
N HIS A 213 -2.67 -13.87 3.34
CA HIS A 213 -4.06 -14.37 3.35
C HIS A 213 -5.12 -13.25 3.31
N GLY A 214 -4.71 -11.98 3.39
CA GLY A 214 -5.59 -10.81 3.43
C GLY A 214 -5.86 -10.29 4.84
N THR A 215 -6.08 -8.98 4.97
CA THR A 215 -6.32 -8.29 6.25
C THR A 215 -7.73 -7.75 6.40
N TYR A 216 -8.55 -7.82 5.35
CA TYR A 216 -9.87 -7.17 5.27
C TYR A 216 -11.04 -8.16 5.14
N HIS A 217 -10.86 -9.44 5.52
CA HIS A 217 -11.87 -10.52 5.35
C HIS A 217 -13.28 -10.12 5.80
N LEU A 218 -13.40 -9.61 7.03
CA LEU A 218 -14.70 -9.21 7.58
C LEU A 218 -15.34 -8.04 6.80
N HIS A 219 -14.53 -7.06 6.38
CA HIS A 219 -15.02 -5.90 5.63
C HIS A 219 -15.53 -6.30 4.25
N GLU A 220 -14.81 -7.19 3.55
CA GLU A 220 -15.19 -7.72 2.24
C GLU A 220 -16.47 -8.56 2.31
N MET A 221 -16.61 -9.40 3.35
CA MET A 221 -17.82 -10.20 3.59
C MET A 221 -19.04 -9.30 3.84
N ILE A 222 -18.91 -8.32 4.73
CA ILE A 222 -19.99 -7.36 5.04
C ILE A 222 -20.36 -6.54 3.80
N ALA A 223 -19.36 -6.07 3.03
CA ALA A 223 -19.60 -5.31 1.81
C ALA A 223 -20.36 -6.16 0.76
N HIS A 224 -19.96 -7.41 0.55
CA HIS A 224 -20.62 -8.31 -0.40
C HIS A 224 -22.05 -8.66 0.02
N GLU A 225 -22.27 -8.98 1.30
CA GLU A 225 -23.63 -9.20 1.85
C GLU A 225 -24.51 -7.95 1.70
N THR A 226 -23.95 -6.77 1.96
CA THR A 226 -24.69 -5.51 1.80
C THR A 226 -25.05 -5.25 0.34
N ALA A 227 -24.19 -5.61 -0.63
CA ALA A 227 -24.48 -5.47 -2.06
C ALA A 227 -25.53 -6.48 -2.55
N THR A 228 -25.56 -7.69 -2.00
CA THR A 228 -26.47 -8.77 -2.43
C THR A 228 -27.86 -8.67 -1.81
N PHE A 229 -27.96 -8.22 -0.55
CA PHE A 229 -29.23 -8.15 0.20
C PHE A 229 -29.70 -6.73 0.52
N GLY A 230 -28.85 -5.72 0.39
CA GLY A 230 -29.19 -4.33 0.67
C GLY A 230 -29.81 -3.62 -0.53
N HIS A 231 -30.97 -2.98 -0.33
CA HIS A 231 -31.64 -2.15 -1.34
C HIS A 231 -30.96 -0.78 -1.59
N ASN A 232 -29.77 -0.52 -1.01
CA ASN A 232 -29.12 0.79 -1.04
C ASN A 232 -27.74 0.75 -1.73
N ASN A 233 -27.47 1.77 -2.56
CA ASN A 233 -26.22 2.06 -3.26
C ASN A 233 -25.00 2.35 -2.35
N THR A 234 -25.01 1.94 -1.08
CA THR A 234 -23.98 2.27 -0.09
C THR A 234 -22.96 1.15 0.13
N SER A 235 -23.06 0.02 -0.58
CA SER A 235 -22.05 -1.03 -0.48
C SER A 235 -20.75 -0.61 -1.19
N LEU A 236 -19.61 -0.94 -0.56
CA LEU A 236 -18.27 -0.78 -1.13
C LEU A 236 -17.81 -1.99 -1.96
N SER A 237 -18.64 -3.04 -2.08
CA SER A 237 -18.29 -4.24 -2.85
C SER A 237 -18.23 -3.93 -4.34
N ILE A 238 -17.08 -4.23 -4.95
CA ILE A 238 -16.86 -4.12 -6.40
C ILE A 238 -17.07 -5.44 -7.14
N SER A 239 -17.29 -6.55 -6.42
CA SER A 239 -17.51 -7.86 -7.02
C SER A 239 -18.92 -7.95 -7.59
N PRO A 240 -19.08 -8.25 -8.90
CA PRO A 240 -20.38 -8.51 -9.52
C PRO A 240 -20.85 -9.96 -9.31
N ASP A 241 -20.02 -10.82 -8.72
CA ASP A 241 -20.26 -12.25 -8.64
C ASP A 241 -21.25 -12.60 -7.51
N PRO A 242 -22.07 -13.67 -7.66
CA PRO A 242 -23.04 -14.09 -6.65
C PRO A 242 -22.38 -14.61 -5.36
N HIS A 243 -21.08 -14.92 -5.40
CA HIS A 243 -20.30 -15.36 -4.26
C HIS A 243 -19.27 -14.29 -3.89
N PRO A 244 -18.86 -14.19 -2.61
CA PRO A 244 -17.88 -13.20 -2.17
C PRO A 244 -16.53 -13.41 -2.89
N PRO A 245 -15.75 -12.34 -3.09
CA PRO A 245 -14.45 -12.42 -3.76
C PRO A 245 -13.35 -13.10 -2.93
N ILE A 246 -13.69 -13.54 -1.72
CA ILE A 246 -12.81 -14.17 -0.75
C ILE A 246 -13.46 -15.43 -0.19
N TRP A 247 -12.63 -16.36 0.30
CA TRP A 247 -13.13 -17.57 0.93
C TRP A 247 -13.89 -17.27 2.23
N PRO A 248 -15.08 -17.86 2.44
CA PRO A 248 -15.88 -17.61 3.64
C PRO A 248 -15.18 -18.06 4.92
N THR A 249 -14.36 -19.11 4.86
CA THR A 249 -13.74 -19.69 6.04
C THR A 249 -12.22 -19.71 5.97
N LYS A 250 -11.58 -19.58 7.15
CA LYS A 250 -10.13 -19.65 7.30
C LYS A 250 -9.52 -20.96 6.77
N PRO A 251 -10.11 -22.16 7.00
CA PRO A 251 -9.58 -23.39 6.42
C PRO A 251 -9.47 -23.36 4.89
N GLU A 252 -10.47 -22.79 4.20
CA GLU A 252 -10.44 -22.64 2.74
C GLU A 252 -9.36 -21.66 2.29
N THR A 253 -9.19 -20.54 3.01
CA THR A 253 -8.09 -19.59 2.77
C THR A 253 -6.72 -20.26 2.94
N ASN A 254 -6.57 -21.15 3.91
CA ASN A 254 -5.32 -21.87 4.16
C ASN A 254 -5.00 -22.95 3.11
N MET A 255 -5.99 -23.39 2.33
CA MET A 255 -5.83 -24.41 1.29
C MET A 255 -5.35 -23.82 -0.05
N CYS A 256 -5.31 -22.49 -0.18
CA CYS A 256 -4.86 -21.77 -1.38
C CYS A 256 -3.39 -21.38 -1.29
#